data_AF-A0A0G1U381-F1
#
_entry.id   AF-A0A0G1U381-F1
#
_cell.length_a   1.000
_cell.length_b   1.000
_cell.length_c   1.000
_cell.angle_alpha   90.00
_cell.angle_beta   90.00
_cell.angle_gamma   90.00
#
_symmetry.space_group_name_H-M   'P 1'
#
loop_
_entity.id
_entity.type
_entity.pdbx_description
1 polymer ?
#
loop_
_entity_poly.entity_id
_entity_poly.type
_entity_poly.pdbx_seq_one_letter_code
_entity_poly.pdbx_strand_id
1 'polypeptide(L)'
;MSRGLTFAYLALTLALFFYSYGFVDLNLTLSAEPHLFSLVSSLQGLVYFNRPLSTQIYLFFVFAFFSLYLLVLNKSRSLKLTKFPLRLVVVLAVIFSLFYPFLSSDLFKYLFSAKMVVLYHANPHVVTPDFFASDPWIRFMRWVHTYAHDDPLLSARAWQVRASHVPLQTRRRFLVPLVDLACRQVVLPAFSLKTNASYLTIILCP
;
A
#
# COMPACT_ATOMS: atom_id res chain seq x y z
N MET A 1 -27.98 -7.36 13.59
CA MET A 1 -26.78 -8.04 14.16
C MET A 1 -26.90 -8.07 15.67
N SER A 2 -26.61 -9.18 16.34
CA SER A 2 -26.72 -9.26 17.82
C SER A 2 -25.68 -8.36 18.50
N ARG A 3 -26.08 -7.61 19.54
CA ARG A 3 -25.20 -6.68 20.27
C ARG A 3 -23.90 -7.35 20.74
N GLY A 4 -23.98 -8.57 21.29
CA GLY A 4 -22.80 -9.31 21.75
C GLY A 4 -21.79 -9.64 20.64
N LEU A 5 -22.26 -9.97 19.44
CA LEU A 5 -21.38 -10.27 18.30
C LEU A 5 -20.63 -9.01 17.82
N THR A 6 -21.31 -7.87 17.86
CA THR A 6 -20.72 -6.57 17.51
C THR A 6 -19.64 -6.18 18.51
N PHE A 7 -19.91 -6.36 19.81
CA PHE A 7 -18.94 -6.12 20.86
C PHE A 7 -17.72 -7.05 20.73
N ALA A 8 -17.94 -8.34 20.46
CA ALA A 8 -16.85 -9.29 20.25
C ALA A 8 -15.94 -8.88 19.08
N TYR A 9 -16.51 -8.46 17.95
CA TYR A 9 -15.72 -7.92 16.83
C TYR A 9 -14.89 -6.71 17.24
N LEU A 10 -15.51 -5.72 17.90
CA LEU A 10 -14.80 -4.51 18.32
C LEU A 10 -13.69 -4.81 19.32
N ALA A 11 -13.94 -5.66 20.32
CA ALA A 11 -12.94 -6.05 21.30
C ALA A 11 -11.77 -6.79 20.65
N LEU A 12 -12.05 -7.73 19.73
CA LEU A 12 -11.01 -8.48 19.02
C LEU A 12 -10.19 -7.58 18.09
N THR A 13 -10.84 -6.66 17.38
CA THR A 13 -10.17 -5.67 16.52
C THR A 13 -9.30 -4.71 17.34
N LEU A 14 -9.76 -4.26 18.51
CA LEU A 14 -8.94 -3.43 19.41
C LEU A 14 -7.75 -4.22 19.97
N ALA A 15 -7.93 -5.47 20.36
CA ALA A 15 -6.82 -6.31 20.80
C ALA A 15 -5.78 -6.53 19.68
N LEU A 16 -6.25 -6.79 18.45
CA LEU A 16 -5.37 -6.91 17.28
C LEU A 16 -4.68 -5.57 16.94
N PHE A 17 -5.37 -4.44 17.12
CA PHE A 17 -4.79 -3.10 16.95
C PHE A 17 -3.58 -2.91 17.83
N PHE A 18 -3.70 -3.14 19.15
CA PHE A 18 -2.58 -3.03 20.07
C PHE A 18 -1.48 -4.05 19.75
N TYR A 19 -1.84 -5.30 19.45
CA TYR A 19 -0.89 -6.32 19.04
C TYR A 19 -0.08 -5.91 17.79
N SER A 20 -0.69 -5.20 16.84
CA SER A 20 -0.02 -4.75 15.62
C SER A 20 1.18 -3.82 15.88
N TYR A 21 1.15 -3.05 16.97
CA TYR A 21 2.29 -2.20 17.38
C TYR A 21 3.48 -2.99 17.92
N GLY A 22 3.34 -4.30 18.18
CA GLY A 22 4.50 -5.16 18.46
C GLY A 22 5.42 -5.36 17.25
N PHE A 23 4.92 -5.13 16.03
CA PHE A 23 5.69 -5.20 14.79
C PHE A 23 6.41 -3.89 14.45
N VAL A 24 6.44 -2.93 15.38
CA VAL A 24 7.17 -1.67 15.19
C VAL A 24 8.64 -1.94 14.97
N ASP A 25 9.23 -1.28 13.97
CA ASP A 25 10.66 -1.36 13.71
C ASP A 25 11.46 -0.85 14.92
N LEU A 26 12.49 -1.60 15.33
CA LEU A 26 13.31 -1.24 16.50
C LEU A 26 14.01 0.13 16.35
N ASN A 27 14.23 0.57 15.11
CA ASN A 27 14.85 1.86 14.80
C ASN A 27 13.85 3.03 14.75
N LEU A 28 12.55 2.77 14.89
CA LEU A 28 11.49 3.76 14.80
C LEU A 28 10.93 4.07 16.19
N THR A 29 11.21 5.27 16.70
CA THR A 29 10.62 5.78 17.95
C THR A 29 9.38 6.62 17.64
N LEU A 30 8.20 6.07 17.92
CA LEU A 30 6.91 6.74 17.66
C LEU A 30 6.69 7.97 18.56
N SER A 31 7.17 7.90 19.81
CA SER A 31 7.01 8.93 20.81
C SER A 31 8.16 8.86 21.81
N ALA A 32 8.51 10.02 22.37
CA ALA A 32 9.46 10.12 23.49
C ALA A 32 8.79 9.86 24.85
N GLU A 33 7.46 9.67 24.88
CA GLU A 33 6.72 9.47 26.11
C GLU A 33 7.05 8.10 26.76
N PRO A 34 7.52 8.07 28.03
CA PRO A 34 8.02 6.85 28.66
C PRO A 34 7.01 5.69 28.73
N HIS A 35 5.73 6.01 28.95
CA HIS A 35 4.67 5.01 29.07
C HIS A 35 4.41 4.29 27.74
N LEU A 36 4.38 5.04 26.64
CA LEU A 36 4.19 4.46 25.31
C LEU A 36 5.41 3.63 24.90
N PHE A 37 6.61 4.12 25.19
CA PHE A 37 7.84 3.39 24.91
C PHE A 37 7.90 2.05 25.66
N SER A 38 7.56 2.04 26.95
CA SER A 38 7.50 0.80 27.75
C SER A 38 6.50 -0.21 27.20
N LEU A 39 5.31 0.24 26.80
CA LEU A 39 4.28 -0.61 26.20
C LEU A 39 4.76 -1.22 24.87
N VAL A 40 5.27 -0.37 23.95
CA VAL A 40 5.75 -0.83 22.63
C VAL A 40 6.94 -1.77 22.78
N SER A 41 7.90 -1.45 23.64
CA SER A 41 9.07 -2.30 23.88
C SER A 41 8.68 -3.69 24.43
N SER A 42 7.66 -3.76 25.29
CA SER A 42 7.14 -5.02 25.82
C SER A 42 6.47 -5.86 24.72
N LEU A 43 5.69 -5.23 23.84
CA LEU A 43 5.08 -5.89 22.69
C LEU A 43 6.11 -6.34 21.65
N GLN A 44 7.13 -5.52 21.38
CA GLN A 44 8.27 -5.89 20.54
C GLN A 44 9.05 -7.06 21.12
N GLY A 45 9.25 -7.08 22.45
CA GLY A 45 9.78 -8.20 23.22
C GLY A 45 9.07 -9.51 22.88
N LEU A 46 7.75 -9.50 22.95
CA LEU A 46 6.90 -10.64 22.63
C LEU A 46 7.01 -11.05 21.15
N VAL A 47 6.93 -10.10 20.22
CA VAL A 47 6.85 -10.38 18.77
C VAL A 47 8.19 -10.81 18.18
N TYR A 48 9.27 -10.08 18.46
CA TYR A 48 10.57 -10.32 17.83
C TYR A 48 11.38 -11.41 18.52
N PHE A 49 11.33 -11.48 19.85
CA PHE A 49 12.18 -12.39 20.63
C PHE A 49 11.48 -13.70 20.97
N ASN A 50 10.14 -13.73 21.03
CA ASN A 50 9.37 -14.95 21.29
C ASN A 50 8.46 -15.33 20.11
N ARG A 51 9.08 -15.62 18.96
CA ARG A 51 8.40 -15.95 17.71
C ARG A 51 7.36 -17.07 17.81
N PRO A 52 7.60 -18.20 18.52
CA PRO A 52 6.60 -19.25 18.65
C PRO A 52 5.32 -18.76 19.33
N LEU A 53 5.45 -18.00 20.42
CA LEU A 53 4.31 -17.46 21.16
C LEU A 53 3.57 -16.39 20.34
N SER A 54 4.30 -15.51 19.65
CA SER A 54 3.72 -14.53 18.72
C SER A 54 2.92 -15.22 17.60
N THR A 55 3.42 -16.33 17.06
CA THR A 55 2.72 -17.12 16.03
C THR A 55 1.43 -17.72 16.59
N GLN A 56 1.46 -18.27 17.81
CA GLN A 56 0.27 -18.80 18.47
C GLN A 56 -0.80 -17.72 18.70
N ILE A 57 -0.39 -16.53 19.17
CA ILE A 57 -1.30 -15.39 19.35
C ILE A 57 -1.91 -14.96 18.00
N TYR A 58 -1.11 -14.90 16.94
CA TYR A 58 -1.62 -14.56 15.62
C TYR A 58 -2.61 -15.60 15.10
N LEU A 59 -2.30 -16.89 15.24
CA LEU A 59 -3.22 -17.98 14.88
C LEU A 59 -4.52 -17.90 15.68
N PHE A 60 -4.45 -17.61 16.98
CA PHE A 60 -5.63 -17.37 17.80
C PHE A 60 -6.51 -16.25 17.22
N PHE A 61 -5.93 -15.11 16.84
CA PHE A 61 -6.70 -14.03 16.21
C PHE A 61 -7.35 -14.48 14.90
N VAL A 62 -6.61 -15.18 14.03
CA VAL A 62 -7.14 -15.71 12.75
C VAL A 62 -8.33 -16.62 13.00
N PHE A 63 -8.20 -17.60 13.90
CA PHE A 63 -9.29 -18.52 14.23
C PHE A 63 -10.46 -17.80 14.89
N ALA A 64 -10.22 -16.85 15.80
CA ALA A 64 -11.28 -16.09 16.46
C ALA A 64 -12.08 -15.23 15.46
N PHE A 65 -11.42 -14.52 14.55
CA PHE A 65 -12.10 -13.78 13.49
C PHE A 65 -12.86 -14.70 12.54
N PHE A 66 -12.27 -15.85 12.18
CA PHE A 66 -12.92 -16.83 11.32
C PHE A 66 -14.17 -17.43 11.98
N SER A 67 -14.10 -17.78 13.27
CA SER A 67 -15.26 -18.26 14.03
C SER A 67 -16.35 -17.19 14.12
N LEU A 68 -16.00 -15.92 14.40
CA LEU A 68 -16.97 -14.83 14.40
C LEU A 68 -17.63 -14.64 13.03
N TYR A 69 -16.87 -14.76 11.94
CA TYR A 69 -17.40 -14.74 10.58
C TYR A 69 -18.40 -15.87 10.33
N LEU A 70 -18.08 -17.11 10.70
CA LEU A 70 -19.01 -18.24 10.58
C LEU A 70 -20.28 -18.04 11.42
N LEU A 71 -20.18 -17.49 12.63
CA LEU A 71 -21.32 -17.16 13.48
C LEU A 71 -22.22 -16.08 12.85
N VAL A 72 -21.63 -15.06 12.22
CA VAL A 72 -22.39 -14.07 11.43
C VAL A 72 -23.14 -14.78 10.31
N LEU A 73 -22.45 -15.62 9.53
CA LEU A 73 -23.00 -16.30 8.37
C LEU A 73 -24.18 -17.21 8.77
N ASN A 74 -24.02 -17.99 9.85
CA ASN A 74 -25.07 -18.88 10.34
C ASN A 74 -26.31 -18.09 10.79
N LYS A 75 -26.12 -17.01 11.56
CA LYS A 75 -27.24 -16.14 11.97
C LYS A 75 -27.87 -15.40 10.78
N SER A 76 -27.08 -15.04 9.77
CA SER A 76 -27.58 -14.36 8.56
C SER A 76 -28.44 -15.27 7.68
N ARG A 77 -28.26 -16.59 7.73
CA ARG A 77 -29.16 -17.53 7.03
C ARG A 77 -30.54 -17.57 7.65
N SER A 78 -30.64 -17.38 8.96
CA SER A 78 -31.90 -17.38 9.71
C SER A 78 -32.58 -16.00 9.73
N LEU A 79 -31.81 -14.92 9.68
CA LEU A 79 -32.31 -13.55 9.74
C LEU A 79 -32.32 -12.93 8.33
N LYS A 80 -33.50 -12.54 7.82
CA LYS A 80 -33.59 -11.65 6.66
C LYS A 80 -32.90 -10.32 7.01
N LEU A 81 -31.65 -10.15 6.57
CA LEU A 81 -30.90 -8.92 6.78
C LEU A 81 -31.54 -7.79 5.97
N THR A 82 -32.38 -6.98 6.61
CA THR A 82 -33.09 -5.87 5.97
C THR A 82 -32.26 -4.60 5.84
N LYS A 83 -31.13 -4.48 6.57
CA LYS A 83 -30.29 -3.26 6.58
C LYS A 83 -28.80 -3.59 6.67
N PHE A 84 -28.01 -2.89 5.85
CA PHE A 84 -26.54 -2.97 5.86
C PHE A 84 -25.96 -2.23 7.10
N PRO A 85 -25.03 -2.84 7.86
CA PRO A 85 -24.49 -2.26 9.09
C PRO A 85 -23.36 -1.24 8.81
N LEU A 86 -23.65 -0.18 8.05
CA LEU A 86 -22.68 0.82 7.60
C LEU A 86 -21.84 1.42 8.74
N ARG A 87 -22.48 1.75 9.87
CA ARG A 87 -21.80 2.36 11.03
C ARG A 87 -20.66 1.50 11.57
N LEU A 88 -20.87 0.18 11.65
CA LEU A 88 -19.84 -0.73 12.13
C LEU A 88 -18.69 -0.82 11.13
N VAL A 89 -19.00 -0.91 9.84
CA VAL A 89 -18.00 -0.95 8.78
C VAL A 89 -17.12 0.29 8.81
N VAL A 90 -17.71 1.48 8.97
CA VAL A 90 -16.97 2.74 9.08
C VAL A 90 -16.06 2.74 10.31
N VAL A 91 -16.56 2.33 11.47
CA VAL A 91 -15.74 2.26 12.70
C VAL A 91 -14.57 1.30 12.54
N LEU A 92 -14.81 0.10 11.99
CA LEU A 92 -13.75 -0.87 11.74
C LEU A 92 -12.73 -0.34 10.72
N ALA A 93 -13.19 0.31 9.64
CA ALA A 93 -12.31 0.91 8.64
C ALA A 93 -11.38 1.97 9.24
N VAL A 94 -11.93 2.85 10.11
CA VAL A 94 -11.12 3.85 10.82
C VAL A 94 -10.08 3.16 11.71
N ILE A 95 -10.49 2.17 12.50
CA ILE A 95 -9.54 1.45 13.38
C ILE A 95 -8.44 0.77 12.54
N PHE A 96 -8.80 0.05 11.47
CA PHE A 96 -7.84 -0.62 10.60
C PHE A 96 -6.91 0.36 9.86
N SER A 97 -7.37 1.57 9.52
CA SER A 97 -6.52 2.59 8.90
C SER A 97 -5.39 3.06 9.81
N LEU A 98 -5.56 2.92 11.13
CA LEU A 98 -4.56 3.29 12.15
C LEU A 98 -3.69 2.11 12.60
N PHE A 99 -3.85 0.93 11.99
CA PHE A 99 -2.96 -0.21 12.26
C PHE A 99 -1.52 0.14 11.86
N TYR A 100 -0.57 -0.61 12.43
CA TYR A 100 0.85 -0.37 12.25
C TYR A 100 1.43 -0.35 10.81
N PRO A 101 0.85 -0.92 9.71
CA PRO A 101 1.43 -0.72 8.38
C PRO A 101 1.54 0.77 7.96
N PHE A 102 0.88 1.70 8.68
CA PHE A 102 1.02 3.13 8.47
C PHE A 102 2.44 3.70 8.72
N LEU A 103 3.31 3.06 9.51
CA LEU A 103 4.71 3.50 9.67
C LEU A 103 5.73 2.43 9.29
N SER A 104 5.36 1.57 8.35
CA SER A 104 6.25 0.51 7.84
C SER A 104 7.41 1.06 7.02
N SER A 105 8.52 0.30 6.97
CA SER A 105 9.67 0.60 6.13
C SER A 105 9.34 0.77 4.64
N ASP A 106 8.27 0.14 4.18
CA ASP A 106 7.81 0.24 2.79
C ASP A 106 7.17 1.59 2.49
N LEU A 107 6.43 2.18 3.44
CA LEU A 107 5.90 3.53 3.28
C LEU A 107 7.05 4.54 3.14
N PHE A 108 8.08 4.42 4.00
CA PHE A 108 9.26 5.28 3.90
C PHE A 108 9.95 5.12 2.54
N LYS A 109 9.99 3.91 1.97
CA LYS A 109 10.53 3.68 0.61
C LYS A 109 9.76 4.44 -0.47
N TYR A 110 8.42 4.42 -0.43
CA TYR A 110 7.60 5.16 -1.40
C TYR A 110 7.74 6.67 -1.25
N LEU A 111 7.69 7.18 -0.02
CA LEU A 111 7.87 8.61 0.25
C LEU A 111 9.27 9.08 -0.13
N PHE A 112 10.30 8.28 0.14
CA PHE A 112 11.67 8.59 -0.27
C PHE A 112 11.82 8.60 -1.79
N SER A 113 11.15 7.70 -2.51
CA SER A 113 11.14 7.71 -3.98
C SER A 113 10.54 9.02 -4.53
N ALA A 114 9.47 9.53 -3.91
CA ALA A 114 8.92 10.84 -4.24
C ALA A 114 9.91 11.98 -3.90
N LYS A 115 10.56 11.89 -2.73
CA LYS A 115 11.61 12.84 -2.30
C LYS A 115 12.77 12.90 -3.29
N MET A 116 13.20 11.75 -3.82
CA MET A 116 14.23 11.66 -4.85
C MET A 116 13.87 12.43 -6.11
N VAL A 117 12.64 12.31 -6.58
CA VAL A 117 12.15 13.02 -7.77
C VAL A 117 12.05 14.53 -7.50
N VAL A 118 11.50 14.92 -6.35
CA VAL A 118 11.15 16.33 -6.06
C VAL A 118 12.35 17.14 -5.57
N LEU A 119 13.14 16.61 -4.64
CA LEU A 119 14.25 17.34 -4.00
C LEU A 119 15.61 17.03 -4.61
N TYR A 120 15.87 15.75 -4.92
CA TYR A 120 17.18 15.33 -5.44
C TYR A 120 17.23 15.33 -6.97
N HIS A 121 16.09 15.55 -7.63
CA HIS A 121 15.94 15.46 -9.09
C HIS A 121 16.52 14.15 -9.66
N ALA A 122 16.49 13.08 -8.87
CA ALA A 122 17.03 11.78 -9.20
C ALA A 122 15.90 10.81 -9.57
N ASN A 123 16.17 9.95 -10.55
CA ASN A 123 15.22 8.92 -10.95
C ASN A 123 15.37 7.69 -10.02
N PRO A 124 14.35 7.34 -9.21
CA PRO A 124 14.43 6.25 -8.25
C PRO A 124 14.50 4.85 -8.89
N HIS A 125 14.26 4.74 -10.21
CA HIS A 125 14.45 3.51 -10.99
C HIS A 125 15.89 3.31 -11.46
N VAL A 126 16.75 4.33 -11.32
CA VAL A 126 18.16 4.29 -11.77
C VAL A 126 19.12 4.53 -10.62
N VAL A 127 18.71 5.31 -9.63
CA VAL A 127 19.50 5.63 -8.45
C VAL A 127 18.83 4.98 -7.26
N THR A 128 19.61 4.26 -6.46
CA THR A 128 19.13 3.66 -5.21
C THR A 128 19.14 4.69 -4.09
N PRO A 129 18.26 4.54 -3.08
CA PRO A 129 18.28 5.41 -1.90
C PRO A 129 19.64 5.49 -1.19
N ASP A 130 20.43 4.42 -1.20
CA ASP A 130 21.77 4.34 -0.60
C ASP A 130 22.76 5.40 -1.09
N PHE A 131 22.57 5.93 -2.31
CA PHE A 131 23.36 7.05 -2.83
C PHE A 131 23.21 8.32 -1.97
N PHE A 132 22.12 8.43 -1.21
CA PHE A 132 21.82 9.54 -0.31
C PHE A 132 22.03 9.13 1.16
N ALA A 133 23.11 8.41 1.47
CA ALA A 133 23.42 7.90 2.81
C ALA A 133 23.44 8.99 3.92
N SER A 134 23.65 10.26 3.57
CA SER A 134 23.58 11.39 4.50
C SER A 134 22.15 11.80 4.88
N ASP A 135 21.14 11.33 4.15
CA ASP A 135 19.74 11.66 4.44
C ASP A 135 19.26 10.86 5.66
N PRO A 136 18.71 11.53 6.70
CA PRO A 136 18.22 10.86 7.89
C PRO A 136 17.11 9.83 7.59
N TRP A 137 16.40 9.92 6.48
CA TRP A 137 15.31 9.00 6.12
C TRP A 137 15.79 7.59 5.76
N ILE A 138 17.07 7.44 5.38
CA ILE A 138 17.68 6.13 5.07
C ILE A 138 17.53 5.15 6.24
N ARG A 139 17.57 5.65 7.48
CA ARG A 139 17.50 4.82 8.70
C ARG A 139 16.16 4.11 8.90
N PHE A 140 15.09 4.59 8.25
CA PHE A 140 13.73 4.03 8.38
C PHE A 140 13.38 3.07 7.23
N MET A 141 14.28 2.91 6.26
CA MET A 141 14.11 2.02 5.13
C MET A 141 14.93 0.74 5.35
N ARG A 142 14.37 -0.41 4.97
CA ARG A 142 15.09 -1.69 5.02
C ARG A 142 15.82 -2.02 3.71
N TRP A 143 15.29 -1.60 2.57
CA TRP A 143 15.78 -2.00 1.24
C TRP A 143 16.43 -0.83 0.48
N VAL A 144 17.42 -0.20 1.11
CA VAL A 144 18.07 1.03 0.60
C VAL A 144 18.94 0.79 -0.64
N HIS A 145 19.43 -0.43 -0.82
CA HIS A 145 20.25 -0.83 -1.97
C HIS A 145 19.42 -1.30 -3.17
N THR A 146 18.09 -1.16 -3.12
CA THR A 146 17.19 -1.56 -4.21
C THR A 146 16.59 -0.36 -4.92
N TYR A 147 16.43 -0.47 -6.23
CA TYR A 147 15.69 0.51 -7.01
C TYR A 147 14.21 0.54 -6.61
N ALA A 148 13.55 1.65 -6.92
CA ALA A 148 12.09 1.70 -6.83
C ALA A 148 11.49 0.67 -7.80
N HIS A 149 10.53 -0.07 -7.28
CA HIS A 149 9.70 -0.94 -8.10
C HIS A 149 8.79 -0.07 -8.99
N ASP A 150 8.33 -0.62 -10.11
CA ASP A 150 7.57 0.12 -11.12
C ASP A 150 6.21 0.57 -10.57
N ASP A 151 6.18 1.76 -9.97
CA ASP A 151 4.97 2.49 -9.61
C ASP A 151 4.56 3.39 -10.80
N PRO A 152 3.37 3.20 -11.40
CA PRO A 152 2.92 3.95 -12.57
C PRO A 152 2.93 5.47 -12.39
N LEU A 153 2.69 5.97 -11.17
CA LEU A 153 2.63 7.42 -10.90
C LEU A 153 4.01 8.05 -10.78
N LEU A 154 4.95 7.35 -10.14
CA LEU A 154 6.32 7.82 -9.97
C LEU A 154 7.13 7.69 -11.26
N SER A 155 6.90 6.63 -12.04
CA SER A 155 7.55 6.45 -13.33
C SER A 155 7.23 7.59 -14.29
N ALA A 156 5.97 8.05 -14.39
CA ALA A 156 5.59 9.17 -15.24
C ALA A 156 6.37 10.46 -14.94
N ARG A 157 6.52 10.82 -13.65
CA ARG A 157 7.34 11.98 -13.25
C ARG A 157 8.84 11.73 -13.42
N ALA A 158 9.31 10.52 -13.18
CA ALA A 158 10.72 10.15 -13.37
C ALA A 158 11.15 10.24 -14.84
N TRP A 159 10.24 9.92 -15.77
CA TRP A 159 10.42 10.16 -17.21
C TRP A 159 10.46 11.66 -17.55
N GLN A 160 9.63 12.46 -16.89
CA GLN A 160 9.62 13.91 -17.07
C GLN A 160 10.94 14.56 -16.59
N VAL A 161 11.49 14.10 -15.46
CA VAL A 161 12.82 14.54 -14.99
C VAL A 161 13.91 14.13 -15.97
N ARG A 162 13.90 12.89 -16.48
CA ARG A 162 14.86 12.45 -17.52
C ARG A 162 14.78 13.30 -18.79
N ALA A 163 13.58 13.67 -19.23
CA ALA A 163 13.36 14.48 -20.44
C ALA A 163 13.82 15.95 -20.33
N SER A 164 14.07 16.44 -19.10
CA SER A 164 14.55 17.81 -18.84
C SER A 164 16.08 17.94 -18.89
N HIS A 165 16.81 16.83 -18.72
CA HIS A 165 18.28 16.81 -18.71
C HIS A 165 18.90 16.35 -20.04
N VAL A 166 18.08 16.06 -21.05
CA VAL A 166 18.56 15.74 -22.41
C VAL A 166 18.76 17.06 -23.18
N PRO A 167 19.99 17.35 -23.68
CA PRO A 167 20.23 18.53 -24.51
C PRO A 167 19.33 18.52 -25.75
N LEU A 168 18.79 19.69 -26.11
CA LEU A 168 17.78 19.89 -27.15
C LEU A 168 18.15 19.32 -28.54
N GLN A 169 19.44 19.09 -28.80
CA GLN A 169 19.93 18.48 -30.04
C GLN A 169 19.50 17.02 -30.23
N THR A 170 19.18 16.28 -29.17
CA THR A 170 18.80 14.86 -29.25
C THR A 170 17.28 14.64 -29.20
N ARG A 171 16.47 15.70 -28.97
CA ARG A 171 14.99 15.60 -28.94
C ARG A 171 14.38 15.22 -30.29
N ARG A 172 15.01 15.55 -31.42
CA ARG A 172 14.48 15.21 -32.76
C ARG A 172 14.75 13.78 -33.23
N ARG A 173 15.67 13.02 -32.62
CA ARG A 173 15.95 11.63 -33.02
C ARG A 173 15.17 10.56 -32.24
N PHE A 174 14.60 10.90 -31.09
CA PHE A 174 13.84 9.94 -30.27
C PHE A 174 12.32 10.08 -30.36
N LEU A 175 11.81 11.14 -31.00
CA LEU A 175 10.36 11.32 -31.22
C LEU A 175 9.81 10.53 -32.43
N VAL A 176 10.68 10.03 -33.31
CA VAL A 176 10.26 9.31 -34.52
C VAL A 176 10.00 7.80 -34.30
N PRO A 177 10.72 7.04 -33.44
CA PRO A 177 10.42 5.62 -33.28
C PRO A 177 9.33 5.30 -32.24
N LEU A 178 8.95 6.25 -31.37
CA LEU A 178 7.98 5.99 -30.28
C LEU A 178 6.51 6.09 -30.72
N VAL A 179 6.22 6.87 -31.76
CA VAL A 179 4.86 6.91 -32.35
C VAL A 179 4.57 5.62 -33.13
N ASP A 180 5.58 5.04 -33.79
CA ASP A 180 5.43 3.82 -34.59
C ASP A 180 5.23 2.54 -33.74
N LEU A 181 5.85 2.45 -32.55
CA LEU A 181 5.70 1.27 -31.68
C LEU A 181 4.37 1.25 -30.92
N ALA A 182 3.84 2.41 -30.53
CA ALA A 182 2.53 2.49 -29.85
C ALA A 182 1.36 2.14 -30.79
N CYS A 183 1.52 2.38 -32.10
CA CYS A 183 0.47 2.07 -33.08
C CYS A 183 0.42 0.58 -33.48
N ARG A 184 1.50 -0.19 -33.26
CA ARG A 184 1.58 -1.60 -33.70
C ARG A 184 1.08 -2.64 -32.70
N GLN A 185 0.90 -2.28 -31.42
CA GLN A 185 0.47 -3.24 -30.38
C GLN A 185 -1.05 -3.25 -30.10
N VAL A 186 -1.85 -2.40 -30.77
CA VAL A 186 -3.32 -2.32 -30.57
C VAL A 186 -4.11 -3.07 -31.65
N VAL A 187 -3.48 -3.93 -32.45
CA VAL A 187 -4.20 -4.85 -33.36
C VAL A 187 -4.46 -6.17 -32.63
N LEU A 188 -5.44 -6.18 -31.72
CA LEU A 188 -6.13 -7.42 -31.33
C LEU A 188 -7.27 -7.69 -32.33
N PRO A 189 -7.52 -8.96 -32.70
CA PRO A 189 -8.47 -9.29 -33.76
C PRO A 189 -9.91 -8.99 -33.31
N ALA A 190 -10.61 -8.22 -34.15
CA ALA A 190 -12.01 -7.88 -33.96
C ALA A 190 -12.89 -9.15 -34.00
N PHE A 191 -13.50 -9.49 -32.86
CA PHE A 191 -14.56 -10.47 -32.78
C PHE A 191 -15.86 -9.83 -33.29
N SER A 192 -16.42 -10.44 -34.32
CA SER A 192 -17.58 -9.98 -35.10
C SER A 192 -18.87 -10.04 -34.30
N LEU A 193 -19.53 -8.89 -34.10
CA LEU A 193 -20.96 -8.81 -33.82
C LEU A 193 -21.58 -7.71 -34.70
N LYS A 194 -22.33 -8.17 -35.70
CA LYS A 194 -23.32 -7.40 -36.46
C LYS A 194 -24.23 -6.62 -35.50
N THR A 195 -24.34 -5.30 -35.66
CA THR A 195 -25.59 -4.62 -36.12
C THR A 195 -25.50 -3.08 -35.98
N ASN A 196 -25.78 -2.43 -37.11
CA ASN A 196 -26.43 -1.13 -37.32
C ASN A 196 -26.04 0.13 -36.54
N ALA A 197 -25.43 1.02 -37.33
CA ALA A 197 -25.76 2.44 -37.49
C ALA A 197 -25.14 3.49 -36.55
N SER A 198 -24.39 4.37 -37.21
CA SER A 198 -24.22 5.80 -36.94
C SER A 198 -22.99 6.25 -36.13
N TYR A 199 -21.92 6.48 -36.89
CA TYR A 199 -20.93 7.56 -36.80
C TYR A 199 -20.67 8.19 -35.42
N LEU A 200 -19.55 7.81 -34.79
CA LEU A 200 -18.80 8.73 -33.94
C LEU A 200 -17.36 8.77 -34.46
N THR A 201 -17.03 9.89 -35.11
CA THR A 201 -15.72 10.24 -35.64
C THR A 201 -14.73 10.33 -34.48
N ILE A 202 -13.83 9.35 -34.38
CA ILE A 202 -12.65 9.42 -33.51
C ILE A 202 -11.66 10.36 -34.20
N ILE A 203 -11.41 11.52 -33.58
CA ILE A 203 -10.41 12.49 -34.02
C ILE A 203 -9.04 11.81 -33.98
N LEU A 204 -8.45 11.70 -35.18
CA LEU A 204 -7.09 11.25 -35.44
C LEU A 204 -6.08 12.23 -34.81
N CYS A 205 -4.96 11.67 -34.36
CA CYS A 205 -3.75 12.37 -33.93
C CYS A 205 -3.37 13.54 -34.88
N PRO A 206 -2.84 14.66 -34.34
CA PRO A 206 -2.05 15.60 -35.12
C PRO A 206 -0.70 15.01 -35.55
#